data_AF-A0A3C0ZTJ0-F1
#
_entry.id   AF-A0A3C0ZTJ0-F1
#
_cell.length_a   1.000
_cell.length_b   1.000
_cell.length_c   1.000
_cell.angle_alpha   90.00
_cell.angle_beta   90.00
_cell.angle_gamma   90.00
#
_symmetry.space_group_name_H-M   'P 1'
#
loop_
_entity.id
_entity.type
_entity.pdbx_description
1 polymer ?
#
loop_
_entity_poly.entity_id
_entity_poly.type
_entity_poly.pdbx_seq_one_letter_code
_entity_poly.pdbx_strand_id
1 'polypeptide(L)'
;MDQDAGNKIKKVKGENIMKKICRRLLSIVLVLCMLSCFAPLTAEAKDKYHTTVHTLKQKTWVTVKGVQFPDNYEAEYHVYKMSVPAGGYVRLYINVNKAVKAHLRPALYKKVVQNKIFFNTDRLIEFSQVTTTNYVSLEKGDYYFYAAEGTKVKWDFQKMPHPNNYCKAKAAVQPSGKNKVLYFDYGYEHAQWFKVTLSKEQRISAFINALDNAYEPGMLILNNKLRMVKTSRIENYGAITLRTGLLPKGTYYIRVSRSDNYFEDESDTLDDGRIYSFTWKKY
;
A
#
# COMPACT_ATOMS: atom_id res chain seq x y z
N MET A 1 -101.28 34.36 6.55
CA MET A 1 -100.17 34.75 5.66
C MET A 1 -98.91 34.70 6.50
N ASP A 2 -98.02 33.72 6.27
CA ASP A 2 -96.58 33.70 6.68
C ASP A 2 -96.04 32.26 6.76
N GLN A 3 -96.00 31.54 5.63
CA GLN A 3 -95.22 30.29 5.53
C GLN A 3 -94.25 30.25 4.33
N ASP A 4 -94.29 31.24 3.44
CA ASP A 4 -93.52 31.17 2.18
C ASP A 4 -92.12 31.80 2.24
N ALA A 5 -91.82 32.58 3.30
CA ALA A 5 -90.50 33.20 3.48
C ALA A 5 -89.44 32.24 4.04
N GLY A 6 -89.85 31.22 4.82
CA GLY A 6 -88.93 30.30 5.49
C GLY A 6 -88.24 29.28 4.56
N ASN A 7 -88.90 28.91 3.46
CA ASN A 7 -88.43 27.83 2.58
C ASN A 7 -87.42 28.32 1.52
N LYS A 8 -87.55 29.58 1.07
CA LYS A 8 -86.57 30.22 0.16
C LYS A 8 -85.22 30.49 0.84
N ILE A 9 -85.20 30.88 2.11
CA ILE A 9 -83.97 31.19 2.84
C ILE A 9 -83.11 29.95 3.09
N LYS A 10 -83.72 28.78 3.38
CA LYS A 10 -82.99 27.51 3.54
C LYS A 10 -82.35 27.01 2.25
N LYS A 11 -83.03 27.16 1.10
CA LYS A 11 -82.55 26.71 -0.21
C LYS A 11 -81.34 27.53 -0.72
N VAL A 12 -81.38 28.85 -0.53
CA VAL A 12 -80.28 29.77 -0.89
C VAL A 12 -79.05 29.58 0.01
N LYS A 13 -79.24 29.24 1.29
CA LYS A 13 -78.13 28.92 2.23
C LYS A 13 -77.43 27.61 1.85
N GLY A 14 -78.18 26.58 1.46
CA GLY A 14 -77.63 25.27 1.03
C GLY A 14 -76.79 25.35 -0.25
N GLU A 15 -77.24 26.08 -1.27
CA GLU A 15 -76.47 26.27 -2.52
C GLU A 15 -75.17 27.06 -2.31
N ASN A 16 -75.18 28.07 -1.45
CA ASN A 16 -73.98 28.84 -1.13
C ASN A 16 -72.95 28.05 -0.31
N ILE A 17 -73.41 27.12 0.54
CA ILE A 17 -72.54 26.21 1.29
C ILE A 17 -71.91 25.18 0.34
N MET A 18 -72.70 24.58 -0.56
CA MET A 18 -72.22 23.59 -1.53
C MET A 18 -71.22 24.19 -2.53
N LYS A 19 -71.45 25.43 -3.02
CA LYS A 19 -70.48 26.14 -3.86
C LYS A 19 -69.16 26.45 -3.14
N LYS A 20 -69.20 26.77 -1.83
CA LYS A 20 -67.98 26.98 -1.02
C LYS A 20 -67.19 25.69 -0.81
N ILE A 21 -67.87 24.57 -0.58
CA ILE A 21 -67.24 23.25 -0.40
C ILE A 21 -66.61 22.78 -1.70
N CYS A 22 -67.32 22.86 -2.83
CA CYS A 22 -66.76 22.50 -4.14
C CYS A 22 -65.55 23.36 -4.51
N ARG A 23 -65.56 24.67 -4.23
CA ARG A 23 -64.39 25.54 -4.47
C ARG A 23 -63.20 25.12 -3.61
N ARG A 24 -63.42 24.80 -2.33
CA ARG A 24 -62.34 24.32 -1.44
C ARG A 24 -61.78 22.97 -1.87
N LEU A 25 -62.63 22.04 -2.31
CA LEU A 25 -62.19 20.75 -2.85
C LEU A 25 -61.41 20.92 -4.15
N LEU A 26 -61.85 21.81 -5.04
CA LEU A 26 -61.11 22.12 -6.27
C LEU A 26 -59.73 22.72 -5.98
N SER A 27 -59.63 23.61 -4.98
CA SER A 27 -58.36 24.17 -4.53
C SER A 27 -57.43 23.11 -3.92
N ILE A 28 -57.97 22.15 -3.16
CA ILE A 28 -57.19 21.05 -2.58
C ILE A 28 -56.64 20.14 -3.69
N VAL A 29 -57.47 19.80 -4.69
CA VAL A 29 -57.02 19.00 -5.85
C VAL A 29 -55.94 19.75 -6.65
N LEU A 30 -56.10 21.05 -6.87
CA LEU A 30 -55.10 21.88 -7.56
C LEU A 30 -53.77 21.95 -6.79
N VAL A 31 -53.81 22.07 -5.46
CA VAL A 31 -52.61 22.04 -4.61
C VAL A 31 -51.95 20.66 -4.63
N LEU A 32 -52.73 19.57 -4.59
CA LEU A 32 -52.22 18.20 -4.71
C LEU A 32 -51.57 17.93 -6.09
N CYS A 33 -52.18 18.42 -7.18
CA CYS A 33 -51.60 18.33 -8.52
C CYS A 33 -50.30 19.15 -8.64
N MET A 34 -50.26 20.36 -8.06
CA MET A 34 -49.03 21.16 -8.08
C MET A 34 -47.92 20.55 -7.21
N LEU A 35 -48.25 19.91 -6.08
CA LEU A 35 -47.26 19.20 -5.24
C LEU A 35 -46.70 17.94 -5.94
N SER A 36 -47.47 17.27 -6.81
CA SER A 36 -46.97 16.14 -7.60
C SER A 36 -46.04 16.54 -8.77
N CYS A 37 -46.03 17.82 -9.15
CA CYS A 37 -45.15 18.35 -10.22
C CYS A 37 -43.80 18.87 -9.72
N PHE A 38 -43.54 18.85 -8.39
CA PHE A 38 -42.27 19.22 -7.79
C PHE A 38 -41.57 18.05 -7.06
N ALA A 39 -41.80 16.81 -7.52
CA ALA A 39 -40.79 15.79 -7.27
C ALA A 39 -39.56 16.18 -8.12
N PRO A 40 -38.41 16.54 -7.53
CA PRO A 40 -37.21 16.63 -8.33
C PRO A 40 -37.00 15.25 -8.94
N LEU A 41 -37.15 15.16 -10.27
CA LEU A 41 -36.47 14.14 -11.05
C LEU A 41 -34.98 14.44 -10.91
N THR A 42 -34.40 14.14 -9.76
CA THR A 42 -33.02 13.70 -9.72
C THR A 42 -33.03 12.37 -10.47
N ALA A 43 -32.92 12.45 -11.79
CA ALA A 43 -32.21 11.41 -12.48
C ALA A 43 -30.85 11.37 -11.77
N GLU A 44 -30.67 10.39 -10.88
CA GLU A 44 -29.34 10.02 -10.42
C GLU A 44 -28.51 9.90 -11.69
N ALA A 45 -27.50 10.76 -11.82
CA ALA A 45 -26.49 10.54 -12.85
C ALA A 45 -26.02 9.10 -12.64
N LYS A 46 -26.40 8.19 -13.54
CA LYS A 46 -25.91 6.82 -13.52
C LYS A 46 -24.40 6.93 -13.62
N ASP A 47 -23.72 6.74 -12.50
CA ASP A 47 -22.27 6.65 -12.45
C ASP A 47 -21.85 5.61 -13.50
N LYS A 48 -21.27 6.09 -14.61
CA LYS A 48 -20.99 5.29 -15.81
C LYS A 48 -19.82 4.31 -15.62
N TYR A 49 -19.30 4.21 -14.40
CA TYR A 49 -18.13 3.43 -14.04
C TYR A 49 -18.43 2.57 -12.82
N HIS A 50 -18.39 1.25 -13.01
CA HIS A 50 -18.48 0.30 -11.91
C HIS A 50 -17.08 -0.21 -11.56
N THR A 51 -16.70 -0.02 -10.29
CA THR A 51 -15.47 -0.60 -9.74
C THR A 51 -15.84 -1.79 -8.87
N THR A 52 -15.43 -2.99 -9.26
CA THR A 52 -15.59 -4.19 -8.46
C THR A 52 -14.29 -4.45 -7.69
N VAL A 53 -14.35 -4.39 -6.36
CA VAL A 53 -13.19 -4.64 -5.48
C VAL A 53 -13.18 -6.11 -5.03
N HIS A 54 -12.21 -6.87 -5.52
CA HIS A 54 -11.95 -8.26 -5.16
C HIS A 54 -10.99 -8.33 -3.98
N THR A 55 -11.15 -9.32 -3.10
CA THR A 55 -10.18 -9.55 -2.02
C THR A 55 -9.05 -10.45 -2.50
N LEU A 56 -7.81 -10.00 -2.31
CA LEU A 56 -6.60 -10.76 -2.59
C LEU A 56 -6.14 -11.51 -1.33
N LYS A 57 -6.37 -12.82 -1.27
CA LYS A 57 -5.92 -13.65 -0.14
C LYS A 57 -4.40 -13.86 -0.14
N GLN A 58 -3.78 -13.83 1.03
CA GLN A 58 -2.35 -14.10 1.19
C GLN A 58 -1.96 -15.45 0.60
N LYS A 59 -0.74 -15.54 0.07
CA LYS A 59 -0.07 -16.74 -0.46
C LYS A 59 -0.82 -17.46 -1.59
N THR A 60 -1.89 -16.87 -2.10
CA THR A 60 -2.72 -17.43 -3.17
C THR A 60 -2.43 -16.69 -4.46
N TRP A 61 -2.22 -17.42 -5.56
CA TRP A 61 -2.17 -16.82 -6.88
C TRP A 61 -3.57 -16.43 -7.35
N VAL A 62 -3.72 -15.20 -7.80
CA VAL A 62 -4.94 -14.71 -8.45
C VAL A 62 -4.58 -14.20 -9.83
N THR A 63 -5.34 -14.64 -10.82
CA THR A 63 -5.30 -14.07 -12.18
C THR A 63 -6.28 -12.91 -12.23
N VAL A 64 -5.77 -11.73 -12.59
CA VAL A 64 -6.55 -10.52 -12.80
C VAL A 64 -7.55 -10.77 -13.93
N LYS A 65 -8.82 -10.62 -13.60
CA LYS A 65 -9.94 -10.72 -14.54
C LYS A 65 -10.19 -9.35 -15.14
N GLY A 66 -10.36 -9.30 -16.46
CA GLY A 66 -10.83 -8.13 -17.21
C GLY A 66 -9.98 -6.87 -17.06
N VAL A 67 -9.29 -6.46 -18.12
CA VAL A 67 -9.02 -5.05 -18.49
C VAL A 67 -8.59 -5.01 -19.96
N GLN A 68 -9.54 -4.97 -20.90
CA GLN A 68 -9.26 -4.27 -22.16
C GLN A 68 -9.29 -2.79 -21.81
N PHE A 69 -8.17 -2.09 -22.00
CA PHE A 69 -8.13 -0.63 -21.95
C PHE A 69 -8.60 -0.15 -23.32
N PRO A 70 -9.85 0.29 -23.48
CA PRO A 70 -10.30 0.76 -24.77
C PRO A 70 -9.89 2.23 -24.87
N ASP A 71 -9.64 2.70 -26.08
CA ASP A 71 -9.60 4.13 -26.38
C ASP A 71 -10.97 4.83 -26.10
N ASN A 72 -11.96 4.10 -25.58
CA ASN A 72 -13.32 4.53 -25.25
C ASN A 72 -13.70 4.20 -23.78
N TYR A 73 -14.30 5.18 -23.13
CA TYR A 73 -14.50 5.34 -21.69
C TYR A 73 -15.67 4.53 -21.08
N GLU A 74 -15.86 3.25 -21.45
CA GLU A 74 -16.86 2.37 -20.83
C GLU A 74 -16.22 1.06 -20.35
N ALA A 75 -15.28 1.16 -19.41
CA ALA A 75 -14.56 0.01 -18.84
C ALA A 75 -15.07 -0.35 -17.43
N GLU A 76 -15.31 -1.64 -17.20
CA GLU A 76 -15.45 -2.21 -15.85
C GLU A 76 -14.06 -2.35 -15.21
N TYR A 77 -13.88 -1.80 -14.01
CA TYR A 77 -12.59 -1.83 -13.32
C TYR A 77 -12.59 -2.91 -12.24
N HIS A 78 -11.71 -3.90 -12.40
CA HIS A 78 -11.44 -4.90 -11.36
C HIS A 78 -10.24 -4.46 -10.53
N VAL A 79 -10.48 -4.19 -9.24
CA VAL A 79 -9.43 -3.79 -8.29
C VAL A 79 -9.23 -4.89 -7.28
N TYR A 80 -7.98 -5.17 -6.89
CA TYR A 80 -7.66 -6.21 -5.93
C TYR A 80 -7.20 -5.60 -4.61
N LYS A 81 -7.98 -5.78 -3.55
CA LYS A 81 -7.70 -5.30 -2.21
C LYS A 81 -6.87 -6.30 -1.42
N MET A 82 -5.81 -5.81 -0.79
CA MET A 82 -4.91 -6.49 0.12
C MET A 82 -5.00 -5.84 1.50
N SER A 83 -5.39 -6.59 2.53
CA SER A 83 -5.47 -6.09 3.90
C SER A 83 -4.23 -6.51 4.71
N VAL A 84 -3.33 -5.56 4.96
CA VAL A 84 -2.11 -5.75 5.73
C VAL A 84 -2.44 -5.65 7.23
N PRO A 85 -2.23 -6.72 8.02
CA PRO A 85 -2.80 -6.81 9.37
C PRO A 85 -2.01 -6.04 10.45
N ALA A 86 -0.75 -5.70 10.18
CA ALA A 86 0.15 -4.96 11.06
C ALA A 86 1.27 -4.31 10.23
N GLY A 87 2.06 -3.40 10.83
CA GLY A 87 3.30 -2.93 10.21
C GLY A 87 4.24 -4.10 9.88
N GLY A 88 4.77 -4.10 8.66
CA GLY A 88 5.66 -5.16 8.20
C GLY A 88 5.98 -5.07 6.73
N TYR A 89 6.41 -6.20 6.17
CA TYR A 89 6.79 -6.30 4.78
C TYR A 89 5.79 -7.11 4.00
N VAL A 90 5.49 -6.61 2.81
CA VAL A 90 4.79 -7.35 1.79
C VAL A 90 5.77 -7.73 0.70
N ARG A 91 5.78 -9.02 0.38
CA ARG A 91 6.45 -9.55 -0.81
C ARG A 91 5.41 -9.76 -1.89
N LEU A 92 5.48 -8.97 -2.96
CA LEU A 92 4.61 -9.04 -4.12
C LEU A 92 5.28 -9.85 -5.22
N TYR A 93 4.59 -10.88 -5.70
CA TYR A 93 4.98 -11.67 -6.86
C TYR A 93 4.04 -11.33 -7.99
N ILE A 94 4.57 -10.78 -9.07
CA ILE A 94 3.78 -10.35 -10.21
C ILE A 94 4.34 -11.04 -11.44
N ASN A 95 3.44 -11.68 -12.19
CA ASN A 95 3.73 -12.26 -13.49
C ASN A 95 2.74 -11.69 -14.49
N VAL A 96 3.26 -10.93 -15.44
CA VAL A 96 2.50 -10.34 -16.52
C VAL A 96 2.73 -11.15 -17.78
N ASN A 97 1.66 -11.55 -18.48
CA ASN A 97 1.78 -12.43 -19.65
C ASN A 97 2.42 -11.78 -20.90
N LYS A 98 2.52 -10.43 -20.97
CA LYS A 98 3.12 -9.68 -22.10
C LYS A 98 3.71 -8.34 -21.62
N ALA A 99 4.63 -7.74 -22.38
CA ALA A 99 5.11 -6.38 -22.10
C ALA A 99 3.91 -5.41 -22.08
N VAL A 100 3.76 -4.70 -20.97
CA VAL A 100 2.63 -3.81 -20.71
C VAL A 100 3.00 -2.39 -21.12
N LYS A 101 2.13 -1.68 -21.85
CA LYS A 101 2.35 -0.24 -22.14
C LYS A 101 2.53 0.52 -20.82
N ALA A 102 3.33 1.59 -20.80
CA ALA A 102 3.72 2.28 -19.56
C ALA A 102 2.52 2.69 -18.68
N HIS A 103 1.43 3.19 -19.28
CA HIS A 103 0.21 3.59 -18.57
C HIS A 103 -0.65 2.43 -18.05
N LEU A 104 -0.29 1.19 -18.37
CA LEU A 104 -1.02 -0.04 -18.01
C LEU A 104 -0.25 -0.88 -16.98
N ARG A 105 0.92 -0.40 -16.56
CA ARG A 105 1.82 -1.11 -15.66
C ARG A 105 1.09 -1.43 -14.35
N PRO A 106 1.25 -2.66 -13.84
CA PRO A 106 0.72 -2.98 -12.54
C PRO A 106 1.21 -1.97 -11.49
N ALA A 107 0.39 -1.66 -10.50
CA ALA A 107 0.76 -0.74 -9.44
C ALA A 107 0.01 -1.02 -8.14
N LEU A 108 0.65 -0.68 -7.02
CA LEU A 108 0.08 -0.74 -5.68
C LEU A 108 -0.25 0.66 -5.18
N TYR A 109 -1.44 0.84 -4.59
CA TYR A 109 -1.94 2.11 -4.08
C TYR A 109 -2.41 2.00 -2.63
N LYS A 110 -2.30 3.12 -1.88
CA LYS A 110 -2.80 3.21 -0.49
C LYS A 110 -4.32 3.43 -0.41
N LYS A 111 -4.93 3.97 -1.47
CA LYS A 111 -6.37 4.30 -1.52
C LYS A 111 -6.96 3.99 -2.90
N VAL A 112 -8.26 3.73 -2.92
CA VAL A 112 -9.09 3.75 -4.13
C VAL A 112 -10.12 4.84 -3.97
N VAL A 113 -10.26 5.68 -4.98
CA VAL A 113 -11.35 6.64 -5.08
C VAL A 113 -12.23 6.22 -6.23
N GLN A 114 -13.53 6.21 -5.99
CA GLN A 114 -14.53 5.93 -7.02
C GLN A 114 -14.33 6.88 -8.21
N ASN A 115 -14.40 6.34 -9.42
CA ASN A 115 -14.37 7.07 -10.70
C ASN A 115 -13.02 7.67 -11.16
N LYS A 116 -11.89 7.49 -10.47
CA LYS A 116 -10.57 7.94 -10.98
C LYS A 116 -9.42 7.01 -10.58
N ILE A 117 -8.71 6.47 -11.58
CA ILE A 117 -7.35 5.97 -11.38
C ILE A 117 -6.46 7.20 -11.25
N PHE A 118 -6.00 7.51 -10.03
CA PHE A 118 -5.00 8.56 -9.84
C PHE A 118 -3.68 8.10 -10.44
N PHE A 119 -3.38 8.61 -11.64
CA PHE A 119 -2.00 8.68 -12.08
C PHE A 119 -1.27 9.64 -11.11
N ASN A 120 -0.52 9.05 -10.16
CA ASN A 120 0.64 9.62 -9.46
C ASN A 120 0.53 10.05 -7.98
N THR A 121 -0.62 10.27 -7.34
CA THR A 121 -0.63 10.85 -5.97
C THR A 121 -0.52 9.84 -4.82
N ASP A 122 -1.07 8.62 -4.97
CA ASP A 122 -1.11 7.59 -3.91
C ASP A 122 -0.44 6.27 -4.32
N ARG A 123 0.37 6.32 -5.39
CA ARG A 123 1.05 5.16 -5.97
C ARG A 123 2.31 4.84 -5.17
N LEU A 124 2.34 3.66 -4.57
CA LEU A 124 3.47 3.19 -3.76
C LEU A 124 4.55 2.53 -4.64
N ILE A 125 4.14 1.68 -5.58
CA ILE A 125 5.07 0.97 -6.48
C ILE A 125 4.43 0.87 -7.87
N GLU A 126 5.24 1.08 -8.91
CA GLU A 126 4.93 0.73 -10.29
C GLU A 126 5.81 -0.45 -10.74
N PHE A 127 5.20 -1.43 -11.41
CA PHE A 127 5.88 -2.63 -11.88
C PHE A 127 6.17 -2.53 -13.38
N SER A 128 7.45 -2.43 -13.73
CA SER A 128 7.91 -2.23 -15.13
C SER A 128 8.31 -3.52 -15.85
N GLN A 129 8.37 -4.66 -15.15
CA GLN A 129 8.93 -5.92 -15.68
C GLN A 129 7.90 -7.05 -15.76
N VAL A 130 8.11 -7.96 -16.73
CA VAL A 130 7.21 -9.07 -17.10
C VAL A 130 7.05 -10.10 -15.97
N THR A 131 8.08 -10.35 -15.17
CA THR A 131 7.95 -11.13 -13.93
C THR A 131 8.88 -10.55 -12.90
N THR A 132 8.33 -10.12 -11.79
CA THR A 132 9.11 -9.43 -10.76
C THR A 132 8.64 -9.81 -9.36
N THR A 133 9.60 -9.92 -8.46
CA THR A 133 9.35 -9.95 -7.02
C THR A 133 9.75 -8.60 -6.47
N ASN A 134 8.81 -7.90 -5.86
CA ASN A 134 9.10 -6.66 -5.15
C ASN A 134 8.81 -6.84 -3.68
N TYR A 135 9.54 -6.08 -2.90
CA TYR A 135 9.33 -6.01 -1.47
C TYR A 135 9.00 -4.58 -1.11
N VAL A 136 8.00 -4.42 -0.24
CA VAL A 136 7.53 -3.13 0.20
C VAL A 136 7.27 -3.19 1.69
N SER A 137 7.76 -2.18 2.41
CA SER A 137 7.34 -1.98 3.79
C SER A 137 6.00 -1.27 3.79
N LEU A 138 5.06 -1.72 4.62
CA LEU A 138 3.72 -1.16 4.70
C LEU A 138 3.26 -1.15 6.15
N GLU A 139 2.57 -0.09 6.53
CA GLU A 139 1.82 -0.02 7.78
C GLU A 139 0.60 -0.95 7.75
N LYS A 140 -0.07 -1.10 8.90
CA LYS A 140 -1.39 -1.75 8.95
C LYS A 140 -2.37 -0.95 8.09
N GLY A 141 -3.06 -1.61 7.17
CA GLY A 141 -4.04 -0.93 6.34
C GLY A 141 -4.49 -1.74 5.14
N ASP A 142 -5.37 -1.13 4.38
CA ASP A 142 -5.87 -1.67 3.12
C ASP A 142 -5.10 -1.05 1.96
N TYR A 143 -4.68 -1.90 1.04
CA TYR A 143 -3.92 -1.52 -0.15
C TYR A 143 -4.58 -2.12 -1.37
N TYR A 144 -4.38 -1.50 -2.53
CA TYR A 144 -5.11 -1.82 -3.73
C TYR A 144 -4.16 -2.02 -4.90
N PHE A 145 -4.30 -3.16 -5.55
CA PHE A 145 -3.50 -3.55 -6.70
C PHE A 145 -4.30 -3.38 -7.98
N TYR A 146 -3.69 -2.69 -8.93
CA TYR A 146 -4.19 -2.46 -10.28
C TYR A 146 -3.27 -3.13 -11.29
N ALA A 147 -3.82 -3.82 -12.30
CA ALA A 147 -3.04 -4.43 -13.37
C ALA A 147 -3.92 -4.77 -14.58
N ALA A 148 -3.29 -5.01 -15.74
CA ALA A 148 -3.96 -5.49 -16.94
C ALA A 148 -4.48 -6.93 -16.80
N GLU A 149 -5.47 -7.29 -17.63
CA GLU A 149 -6.03 -8.64 -17.71
C GLU A 149 -4.98 -9.73 -17.85
N GLY A 150 -5.20 -10.85 -17.16
CA GLY A 150 -4.32 -12.01 -17.22
C GLY A 150 -3.04 -11.86 -16.38
N THR A 151 -2.77 -10.68 -15.81
CA THR A 151 -1.70 -10.50 -14.82
C THR A 151 -1.96 -11.44 -13.64
N LYS A 152 -0.97 -12.21 -13.24
CA LYS A 152 -1.03 -13.03 -12.03
C LYS A 152 -0.34 -12.29 -10.90
N VAL A 153 -1.01 -12.22 -9.77
CA VAL A 153 -0.47 -11.62 -8.55
C VAL A 153 -0.60 -12.61 -7.39
N LYS A 154 0.44 -12.67 -6.57
CA LYS A 154 0.45 -13.31 -5.26
C LYS A 154 1.18 -12.40 -4.31
N TRP A 155 0.76 -12.39 -3.05
CA TRP A 155 1.47 -11.64 -2.01
C TRP A 155 1.70 -12.50 -0.78
N ASP A 156 2.72 -12.14 -0.02
CA ASP A 156 2.98 -12.67 1.31
C ASP A 156 3.23 -11.50 2.27
N PHE A 157 2.85 -11.68 3.52
CA PHE A 157 3.07 -10.71 4.57
C PHE A 157 3.96 -11.30 5.65
N GLN A 158 4.99 -10.55 6.01
CA GLN A 158 5.79 -10.81 7.18
C GLN A 158 5.70 -9.59 8.10
N LYS A 159 5.14 -9.79 9.29
CA LYS A 159 5.19 -8.78 10.34
C LYS A 159 6.65 -8.41 10.60
N MET A 160 6.92 -7.10 10.75
CA MET A 160 8.26 -6.61 11.09
C MET A 160 8.72 -7.27 12.39
N PRO A 161 9.84 -7.99 12.40
CA PRO A 161 10.47 -8.37 13.66
C PRO A 161 11.21 -7.15 14.21
N HIS A 162 11.19 -6.98 15.53
CA HIS A 162 12.07 -6.03 16.24
C HIS A 162 13.24 -6.82 16.83
N PRO A 163 14.34 -7.04 16.09
CA PRO A 163 15.43 -7.86 16.56
C PRO A 163 16.19 -7.11 17.68
N ASN A 164 16.52 -7.86 18.73
CA ASN A 164 17.18 -7.31 19.92
C ASN A 164 18.69 -7.08 19.74
N ASN A 165 19.24 -7.21 18.53
CA ASN A 165 20.68 -7.10 18.25
C ASN A 165 21.12 -5.68 17.85
N TYR A 166 20.57 -4.66 18.49
CA TYR A 166 20.75 -3.26 18.11
C TYR A 166 22.08 -2.62 18.58
N CYS A 167 22.89 -3.35 19.35
CA CYS A 167 24.17 -2.85 19.85
C CYS A 167 25.21 -3.98 19.97
N LYS A 168 26.49 -3.60 20.15
CA LYS A 168 27.61 -4.54 20.34
C LYS A 168 27.32 -5.60 21.41
N ALA A 169 26.77 -5.18 22.55
CA ALA A 169 26.51 -6.07 23.69
C ALA A 169 25.46 -7.15 23.35
N LYS A 170 24.54 -6.85 22.42
CA LYS A 170 23.48 -7.75 21.98
C LYS A 170 23.73 -8.34 20.58
N ALA A 171 24.95 -8.21 20.06
CA ALA A 171 25.27 -8.66 18.71
C ALA A 171 24.94 -10.14 18.49
N ALA A 172 24.19 -10.44 17.44
CA ALA A 172 23.75 -11.79 17.14
C ALA A 172 24.90 -12.63 16.54
N VAL A 173 24.93 -13.93 16.82
CA VAL A 173 25.82 -14.86 16.12
C VAL A 173 25.09 -15.37 14.87
N GLN A 174 25.57 -15.02 13.69
CA GLN A 174 25.10 -15.56 12.41
C GLN A 174 26.15 -16.51 11.84
N PRO A 175 25.83 -17.74 11.44
CA PRO A 175 26.80 -18.65 10.85
C PRO A 175 27.41 -18.11 9.54
N SER A 176 28.71 -18.32 9.37
CA SER A 176 29.44 -17.97 8.14
C SER A 176 28.81 -18.65 6.92
N GLY A 177 28.61 -17.89 5.85
CA GLY A 177 28.06 -18.32 4.57
C GLY A 177 26.53 -18.43 4.53
N LYS A 178 25.84 -18.24 5.66
CA LYS A 178 24.38 -18.29 5.72
C LYS A 178 23.78 -16.92 5.43
N ASN A 179 22.84 -16.89 4.50
CA ASN A 179 22.06 -15.70 4.19
C ASN A 179 20.97 -15.46 5.24
N LYS A 180 20.70 -14.20 5.55
CA LYS A 180 19.66 -13.76 6.47
C LYS A 180 18.96 -12.54 5.88
N VAL A 181 17.63 -12.49 5.99
CA VAL A 181 16.89 -11.28 5.65
C VAL A 181 16.88 -10.36 6.88
N LEU A 182 17.28 -9.12 6.67
CA LEU A 182 17.30 -8.06 7.66
C LEU A 182 16.19 -7.06 7.36
N TYR A 183 15.77 -6.41 8.43
CA TYR A 183 14.55 -5.64 8.49
C TYR A 183 14.79 -4.40 9.35
N PHE A 184 14.44 -3.23 8.84
CA PHE A 184 14.48 -1.93 9.52
C PHE A 184 13.08 -1.30 9.43
N ASP A 185 12.48 -1.04 10.59
CA ASP A 185 11.10 -0.53 10.74
C ASP A 185 11.01 0.99 10.49
N TYR A 186 9.78 1.45 10.24
CA TYR A 186 9.42 2.86 10.31
C TYR A 186 9.71 3.37 11.72
N GLY A 187 10.51 4.43 11.83
CA GLY A 187 10.94 4.97 13.13
C GLY A 187 11.83 4.03 13.98
N TYR A 188 12.34 2.92 13.42
CA TYR A 188 13.32 2.07 14.07
C TYR A 188 14.67 2.15 13.36
N GLU A 189 15.48 3.08 13.84
CA GLU A 189 16.79 3.47 13.30
C GLU A 189 17.93 2.52 13.66
N HIS A 190 17.66 1.54 14.52
CA HIS A 190 18.72 0.79 15.14
C HIS A 190 19.40 -0.17 14.16
N ALA A 191 20.68 0.12 13.91
CA ALA A 191 21.58 -0.79 13.22
C ALA A 191 21.57 -2.19 13.86
N GLN A 192 21.61 -3.22 13.03
CA GLN A 192 21.72 -4.60 13.46
C GLN A 192 23.19 -5.03 13.56
N TRP A 193 23.55 -5.64 14.68
CA TRP A 193 24.91 -6.07 15.00
C TRP A 193 25.07 -7.58 14.93
N PHE A 194 26.17 -8.02 14.34
CA PHE A 194 26.54 -9.42 14.21
C PHE A 194 27.96 -9.65 14.73
N LYS A 195 28.13 -10.67 15.59
CA LYS A 195 29.42 -11.06 16.16
C LYS A 195 30.10 -12.08 15.25
N VAL A 196 31.36 -11.83 14.92
CA VAL A 196 32.22 -12.70 14.12
C VAL A 196 33.43 -13.11 14.94
N THR A 197 33.62 -14.43 15.12
CA THR A 197 34.81 -14.97 15.81
C THR A 197 35.72 -15.68 14.81
N LEU A 198 36.95 -15.19 14.69
CA LEU A 198 38.03 -15.82 13.93
C LEU A 198 38.85 -16.69 14.88
N SER A 199 39.04 -17.97 14.54
CA SER A 199 39.82 -18.93 15.33
C SER A 199 41.30 -18.95 14.96
N LYS A 200 41.64 -18.41 13.79
CA LYS A 200 42.98 -18.25 13.23
C LYS A 200 43.01 -16.98 12.38
N GLU A 201 44.16 -16.65 11.83
CA GLU A 201 44.27 -15.54 10.88
C GLU A 201 43.45 -15.82 9.61
N GLN A 202 42.49 -14.95 9.31
CA GLN A 202 41.55 -15.09 8.19
C GLN A 202 41.06 -13.73 7.70
N ARG A 203 40.46 -13.70 6.51
CA ARG A 203 39.74 -12.52 5.99
C ARG A 203 38.24 -12.62 6.32
N ILE A 204 37.56 -11.48 6.32
CA ILE A 204 36.11 -11.39 6.40
C ILE A 204 35.61 -10.76 5.10
N SER A 205 34.58 -11.35 4.49
CA SER A 205 33.77 -10.74 3.44
C SER A 205 32.34 -10.66 3.91
N ALA A 206 31.79 -9.45 4.01
CA ALA A 206 30.39 -9.19 4.34
C ALA A 206 29.68 -8.64 3.11
N PHE A 207 28.43 -9.04 2.89
CA PHE A 207 27.63 -8.65 1.73
C PHE A 207 26.23 -8.29 2.20
N ILE A 208 25.71 -7.16 1.72
CA ILE A 208 24.32 -6.78 1.82
C ILE A 208 23.74 -6.40 0.46
N ASN A 209 22.45 -6.64 0.27
CA ASN A 209 21.69 -6.26 -0.93
C ASN A 209 20.27 -5.83 -0.58
N ALA A 210 19.88 -4.62 -0.99
CA ALA A 210 18.52 -4.09 -0.98
C ALA A 210 17.57 -4.99 -1.76
N LEU A 211 16.52 -5.45 -1.08
CA LEU A 211 15.44 -6.21 -1.71
C LEU A 211 14.28 -5.31 -2.14
N ASP A 212 14.24 -4.08 -1.62
CA ASP A 212 13.26 -3.03 -1.87
C ASP A 212 13.75 -1.99 -2.90
N ASN A 213 14.84 -2.26 -3.61
CA ASN A 213 15.49 -1.36 -4.57
C ASN A 213 16.03 -0.04 -3.95
N ALA A 214 16.25 0.01 -2.63
CA ALA A 214 16.95 1.13 -2.01
C ALA A 214 18.40 1.23 -2.51
N TYR A 215 18.92 2.47 -2.59
CA TYR A 215 20.19 2.77 -3.26
C TYR A 215 21.42 2.67 -2.34
N GLU A 216 21.27 2.93 -1.05
CA GLU A 216 22.39 3.26 -0.15
C GLU A 216 22.33 2.44 1.15
N PRO A 217 22.61 1.13 1.14
CA PRO A 217 22.55 0.34 2.35
C PRO A 217 23.81 0.55 3.22
N GLY A 218 23.68 0.55 4.56
CA GLY A 218 24.83 0.78 5.45
C GLY A 218 25.50 -0.49 5.95
N MET A 219 26.83 -0.62 5.83
CA MET A 219 27.59 -1.70 6.46
C MET A 219 28.96 -1.26 6.96
N LEU A 220 29.36 -1.72 8.14
CA LEU A 220 30.71 -1.58 8.68
C LEU A 220 31.24 -2.89 9.23
N ILE A 221 32.57 -3.07 9.17
CA ILE A 221 33.29 -4.11 9.90
C ILE A 221 34.15 -3.44 10.97
N LEU A 222 33.95 -3.82 12.23
CA LEU A 222 34.54 -3.21 13.41
C LEU A 222 35.34 -4.26 14.18
N ASN A 223 36.44 -3.86 14.80
CA ASN A 223 37.14 -4.71 15.76
C ASN A 223 36.45 -4.67 17.14
N ASN A 224 36.96 -5.44 18.11
CA ASN A 224 36.39 -5.46 19.47
C ASN A 224 36.44 -4.10 20.20
N LYS A 225 37.30 -3.17 19.77
CA LYS A 225 37.39 -1.80 20.32
C LYS A 225 36.50 -0.80 19.57
N LEU A 226 35.57 -1.28 18.72
CA LEU A 226 34.68 -0.46 17.89
C LEU A 226 35.41 0.44 16.89
N ARG A 227 36.66 0.11 16.55
CA ARG A 227 37.37 0.81 15.47
C ARG A 227 37.07 0.13 14.15
N MET A 228 36.81 0.92 13.13
CA MET A 228 36.60 0.41 11.77
C MET A 228 37.84 -0.35 11.30
N VAL A 229 37.60 -1.53 10.74
CA VAL A 229 38.62 -2.32 10.07
C VAL A 229 38.77 -1.76 8.66
N LYS A 230 40.01 -1.65 8.16
CA LYS A 230 40.25 -1.27 6.77
C LYS A 230 39.64 -2.33 5.83
N THR A 231 38.76 -1.88 4.94
CA THR A 231 38.07 -2.74 3.97
C THR A 231 38.19 -2.18 2.56
N SER A 232 38.18 -3.04 1.55
CA SER A 232 37.73 -2.65 0.22
C SER A 232 36.21 -2.69 0.14
N ARG A 233 35.61 -1.67 -0.47
CA ARG A 233 34.17 -1.56 -0.75
C ARG A 233 33.95 -1.85 -2.23
N ILE A 234 33.08 -2.80 -2.54
CA ILE A 234 32.58 -3.07 -3.89
C ILE A 234 31.09 -2.78 -3.84
N GLU A 235 30.63 -1.90 -4.72
CA GLU A 235 29.26 -1.40 -4.72
C GLU A 235 28.66 -1.57 -6.11
N ASN A 236 27.43 -2.06 -6.13
CA ASN A 236 26.61 -2.16 -7.33
C ASN A 236 25.18 -1.92 -6.88
N TYR A 237 24.55 -0.87 -7.40
CA TYR A 237 23.15 -0.48 -7.21
C TYR A 237 22.38 -1.27 -6.11
N GLY A 238 22.31 -0.73 -4.90
CA GLY A 238 21.62 -1.35 -3.76
C GLY A 238 22.35 -2.54 -3.12
N ALA A 239 23.55 -2.91 -3.58
CA ALA A 239 24.36 -3.98 -3.03
C ALA A 239 25.78 -3.52 -2.68
N ILE A 240 26.26 -3.93 -1.50
CA ILE A 240 27.60 -3.63 -1.01
C ILE A 240 28.29 -4.91 -0.54
N THR A 241 29.54 -5.08 -0.96
CA THR A 241 30.47 -6.04 -0.37
C THR A 241 31.60 -5.31 0.32
N LEU A 242 31.85 -5.62 1.59
CA LEU A 242 33.06 -5.21 2.30
C LEU A 242 34.00 -6.41 2.46
N ARG A 243 35.27 -6.23 2.11
CA ARG A 243 36.30 -7.27 2.29
C ARG A 243 37.48 -6.72 3.08
N THR A 244 37.91 -7.47 4.09
CA THR A 244 39.07 -7.11 4.92
C THR A 244 40.37 -7.68 4.31
N GLY A 245 41.51 -7.15 4.76
CA GLY A 245 42.78 -7.88 4.71
C GLY A 245 42.79 -9.10 5.65
N LEU A 246 43.96 -9.74 5.80
CA LEU A 246 44.16 -10.75 6.83
C LEU A 246 44.00 -10.11 8.21
N LEU A 247 43.19 -10.75 9.05
CA LEU A 247 42.91 -10.29 10.41
C LEU A 247 43.35 -11.37 11.39
N PRO A 248 43.99 -11.00 12.52
CA PRO A 248 44.39 -11.96 13.53
C PRO A 248 43.16 -12.63 14.17
N LYS A 249 43.40 -13.78 14.80
CA LYS A 249 42.44 -14.48 15.67
C LYS A 249 41.81 -13.47 16.64
N GLY A 250 40.49 -13.48 16.76
CA GLY A 250 39.79 -12.55 17.63
C GLY A 250 38.31 -12.39 17.32
N THR A 251 37.69 -11.42 17.98
CA THR A 251 36.28 -11.06 17.79
C THR A 251 36.17 -9.74 17.03
N TYR A 252 35.32 -9.77 16.02
CA TYR A 252 34.95 -8.65 15.17
C TYR A 252 33.43 -8.52 15.15
N TYR A 253 32.96 -7.39 14.65
CA TYR A 253 31.55 -7.06 14.59
C TYR A 253 31.21 -6.54 13.19
N ILE A 254 30.10 -6.99 12.64
CA ILE A 254 29.50 -6.41 11.45
C ILE A 254 28.29 -5.60 11.92
N ARG A 255 28.28 -4.31 11.63
CA ARG A 255 27.13 -3.42 11.87
C ARG A 255 26.46 -3.19 10.52
N VAL A 256 25.17 -3.52 10.41
CA VAL A 256 24.35 -3.23 9.24
C VAL A 256 23.32 -2.18 9.64
N SER A 257 23.23 -1.10 8.87
CA SER A 257 22.37 0.04 9.14
C SER A 257 21.37 0.23 8.00
N ARG A 258 20.32 1.00 8.28
CA ARG A 258 19.27 1.37 7.34
C ARG A 258 19.78 2.20 6.15
N SER A 259 20.76 3.06 6.37
CA SER A 259 21.44 3.82 5.32
C SER A 259 22.95 3.84 5.55
N ASP A 260 23.72 4.34 4.59
CA ASP A 260 25.16 4.55 4.74
C ASP A 260 25.54 5.81 5.54
N ASN A 261 24.57 6.56 6.07
CA ASN A 261 24.79 7.59 7.09
C ASN A 261 25.03 6.93 8.45
N TYR A 262 26.30 6.61 8.71
CA TYR A 262 26.67 5.82 9.87
C TYR A 262 26.53 6.54 11.23
N PHE A 263 26.42 7.87 11.24
CA PHE A 263 26.66 8.74 12.41
C PHE A 263 25.71 9.92 12.58
N GLU A 264 24.76 10.15 11.67
CA GLU A 264 23.80 11.25 11.80
C GLU A 264 22.46 10.73 12.34
N ASP A 265 21.83 11.51 13.24
CA ASP A 265 20.43 11.30 13.64
C ASP A 265 19.57 11.53 12.40
N GLU A 266 19.11 10.45 11.78
CA GLU A 266 18.35 10.49 10.53
C GLU A 266 16.91 10.95 10.78
N SER A 267 16.63 12.14 11.31
CA SER A 267 15.24 12.53 11.63
C SER A 267 14.33 12.72 10.40
N ASP A 268 14.90 13.01 9.23
CA ASP A 268 14.12 13.59 8.12
C ASP A 268 13.79 12.61 6.97
N THR A 269 14.21 11.34 7.05
CA THR A 269 13.98 10.33 5.98
C THR A 269 13.53 8.94 6.48
N LEU A 270 13.01 8.87 7.71
CA LEU A 270 12.60 7.61 8.36
C LEU A 270 11.30 7.01 7.84
N ASP A 271 10.66 7.72 6.92
CA ASP A 271 9.32 7.43 6.40
C ASP A 271 9.21 6.16 5.55
N ASP A 272 10.28 5.37 5.40
CA ASP A 272 10.27 4.12 4.62
C ASP A 272 11.04 2.96 5.28
N GLY A 273 10.39 1.86 5.66
CA GLY A 273 11.14 0.67 6.10
C GLY A 273 12.16 0.15 5.06
N ARG A 274 13.21 -0.56 5.51
CA ARG A 274 14.25 -1.15 4.63
C ARG A 274 14.37 -2.66 4.75
N ILE A 275 14.66 -3.35 3.65
CA ILE A 275 14.90 -4.80 3.63
C ILE A 275 16.21 -5.14 2.95
N TYR A 276 17.07 -5.90 3.66
CA TYR A 276 18.32 -6.40 3.10
C TYR A 276 18.42 -7.91 3.12
N SER A 277 19.03 -8.47 2.09
CA SER A 277 19.68 -9.78 2.16
C SER A 277 21.09 -9.59 2.72
N PHE A 278 21.45 -10.28 3.79
CA PHE A 278 22.77 -10.17 4.44
C PHE A 278 23.44 -11.54 4.59
N THR A 279 24.70 -11.61 4.16
CA THR A 279 25.57 -12.76 4.43
C THR A 279 26.98 -12.29 4.74
N TRP A 280 27.74 -13.12 5.44
CA TRP A 280 29.16 -12.90 5.64
C TRP A 280 29.90 -14.23 5.59
N LYS A 281 31.17 -14.22 5.22
CA LYS A 281 32.04 -15.39 5.24
C LYS A 281 33.43 -15.07 5.75
N LYS A 282 34.06 -16.05 6.40
CA LYS A 282 35.50 -16.07 6.66
C LYS A 282 36.21 -16.98 5.66
N TYR A 283 37.39 -16.58 5.20
CA TYR A 283 38.23 -17.35 4.27
C TYR A 283 39.70 -17.08 4.51
#